data_AF-A0A5Q4GP77-F1
#
_entry.id   AF-A0A5Q4GP77-F1
#
_cell.length_a   1.000
_cell.length_b   1.000
_cell.length_c   1.000
_cell.angle_alpha   90.00
_cell.angle_beta   90.00
_cell.angle_gamma   90.00
#
_symmetry.space_group_name_H-M   'P 1'
#
loop_
_entity.id
_entity.type
_entity.pdbx_description
1 polymer ?
#
loop_
_entity_poly.entity_id
_entity_poly.type
_entity_poly.pdbx_seq_one_letter_code
_entity_poly.pdbx_strand_id
1 'polypeptide(L)'
;MACWQNWGCLLMAAMCLGCATVPAAAPTPPAPAAAPVTTGPATIVVGQDPCCPKQTLPEFLGITGLFQAGGALVTRIRSRLGMRFPGLEGRPPVLPITDPANLDSPNPAVSAAAEIKAQEDAADQKIKGLRYLATIGCGGCYPDVEQALLAGLDDCTEAVRYEAASGLRRAAGDPCHFCRSDKCCSPAVQRKLQEVAYGADDFTGCPTEPSARVRRMARLALAGCGGPIAERPMPLEGPGDPDIFEDAAPTTALEFTTTPTSPSRATAIPAVDWQPLTPTHLSSPPHTPCRSCAPTNYLETMPPPSAPAANHYFPGR
;
A
#
# COMPACT_ATOMS: atom_id res chain seq x y z
N MET A 1 -20.76 -58.32 7.82
CA MET A 1 -21.36 -57.36 6.87
C MET A 1 -20.43 -56.16 6.78
N ALA A 2 -19.51 -56.22 5.83
CA ALA A 2 -18.50 -55.21 5.54
C ALA A 2 -18.28 -55.21 4.02
N CYS A 3 -17.70 -54.13 3.49
CA CYS A 3 -17.59 -53.73 2.08
C CYS A 3 -18.76 -52.88 1.60
N TRP A 4 -18.50 -51.58 1.39
CA TRP A 4 -18.99 -50.74 0.26
C TRP A 4 -18.69 -49.23 0.43
N GLN A 5 -17.69 -48.84 1.23
CA GLN A 5 -17.38 -47.43 1.50
C GLN A 5 -15.91 -47.07 1.20
N ASN A 6 -15.36 -47.47 0.05
CA ASN A 6 -13.95 -47.11 -0.25
C ASN A 6 -13.58 -46.89 -1.73
N TRP A 7 -14.54 -46.70 -2.63
CA TRP A 7 -14.25 -46.48 -4.07
C TRP A 7 -14.45 -45.03 -4.55
N GLY A 8 -15.06 -44.15 -3.74
CA GLY A 8 -15.33 -42.76 -4.14
C GLY A 8 -14.15 -41.79 -4.04
N CYS A 9 -13.13 -42.08 -3.21
CA CYS A 9 -12.03 -41.15 -2.96
C CYS A 9 -10.84 -41.25 -3.93
N LEU A 10 -10.80 -42.28 -4.79
CA LEU A 10 -9.63 -42.51 -5.66
C LEU A 10 -9.76 -41.89 -7.07
N LEU A 11 -10.96 -41.47 -7.48
CA LEU A 11 -11.20 -40.87 -8.80
C LEU A 11 -11.11 -39.33 -8.84
N MET A 12 -11.14 -38.64 -7.69
CA MET A 12 -10.98 -37.17 -7.63
C MET A 12 -9.53 -36.71 -7.45
N ALA A 13 -8.58 -37.62 -7.20
CA ALA A 13 -7.16 -37.27 -7.06
C ALA A 13 -6.41 -37.18 -8.40
N ALA A 14 -7.01 -37.59 -9.52
CA ALA A 14 -6.33 -37.68 -10.82
C ALA A 14 -6.46 -36.41 -11.71
N MET A 15 -7.25 -35.40 -11.31
CA MET A 15 -7.44 -34.17 -12.12
C MET A 15 -6.71 -32.92 -11.59
N CYS A 16 -5.93 -33.01 -10.52
CA CYS A 16 -5.21 -31.86 -9.94
C CYS A 16 -3.67 -31.87 -10.15
N LEU A 17 -3.14 -32.75 -11.00
CA LEU A 17 -1.68 -32.90 -11.25
C LEU A 17 -1.19 -32.16 -12.52
N GLY A 18 -1.77 -31.01 -12.85
CA GLY A 18 -1.58 -30.36 -14.15
C GLY A 18 -1.06 -28.92 -14.20
N CYS A 19 -0.74 -28.27 -13.06
CA CYS A 19 -0.16 -26.92 -13.08
C CYS A 19 1.23 -26.94 -12.43
N ALA A 20 2.23 -27.40 -13.19
CA ALA A 20 3.62 -27.14 -12.87
C ALA A 20 3.83 -25.61 -12.87
N THR A 21 4.05 -25.05 -11.69
CA THR A 21 4.49 -23.67 -11.51
C THR A 21 5.84 -23.52 -12.20
N VAL A 22 5.85 -22.84 -13.35
CA VAL A 22 7.08 -22.43 -14.02
C VAL A 22 7.81 -21.50 -13.04
N PRO A 23 9.05 -21.80 -12.62
CA PRO A 23 9.81 -20.91 -11.75
C PRO A 23 9.96 -19.56 -12.44
N ALA A 24 9.67 -18.48 -11.71
CA ALA A 24 9.87 -17.12 -12.17
C ALA A 24 11.30 -16.98 -12.68
N ALA A 25 11.45 -16.69 -13.98
CA ALA A 25 12.73 -16.47 -14.61
C ALA A 25 13.48 -15.38 -13.83
N ALA A 26 14.71 -15.70 -13.42
CA ALA A 26 15.59 -14.78 -12.74
C ALA A 26 15.73 -13.48 -13.54
N PRO A 27 15.78 -12.31 -12.88
CA PRO A 27 15.98 -11.04 -13.57
C PRO A 27 17.27 -11.12 -14.39
N THR A 28 17.12 -10.95 -15.71
CA THR A 28 18.25 -10.84 -16.63
C THR A 28 19.18 -9.74 -16.13
N PRO A 29 20.49 -10.02 -15.96
CA PRO A 29 21.46 -9.01 -15.58
C PRO A 29 21.42 -7.85 -16.58
N PRO A 30 21.60 -6.59 -16.12
CA PRO A 30 21.65 -5.44 -17.01
C PRO A 30 22.74 -5.67 -18.05
N ALA A 31 22.37 -5.53 -19.33
CA ALA A 31 23.29 -5.65 -20.43
C ALA A 31 24.48 -4.67 -20.22
N PRO A 32 25.73 -5.12 -20.40
CA PRO A 32 26.89 -4.26 -20.26
C PRO A 32 26.74 -3.08 -21.22
N ALA A 33 26.84 -1.87 -20.67
CA ALA A 33 26.91 -0.66 -21.47
C ALA A 33 28.07 -0.79 -22.46
N ALA A 34 27.76 -0.80 -23.75
CA ALA A 34 28.75 -0.89 -24.80
C ALA A 34 29.71 0.30 -24.67
N ALA A 35 30.99 0.00 -24.42
CA ALA A 35 32.03 1.00 -24.41
C ALA A 35 32.17 1.59 -25.83
N PRO A 36 32.25 2.92 -25.99
CA PRO A 36 32.55 3.52 -27.28
C PRO A 36 33.99 3.17 -27.66
N VAL A 37 34.17 2.32 -28.67
CA VAL A 37 35.47 2.09 -29.30
C VAL A 37 35.69 3.22 -30.30
N THR A 38 36.49 4.21 -29.92
CA THR A 38 36.86 5.33 -30.78
C THR A 38 38.09 4.97 -31.60
N THR A 39 37.90 4.67 -32.88
CA THR A 39 38.99 4.61 -33.87
C THR A 39 38.72 5.61 -34.98
N GLY A 40 39.34 6.79 -34.90
CA GLY A 40 39.41 7.76 -35.98
C GLY A 40 38.22 8.73 -36.12
N PRO A 41 38.29 9.67 -37.09
CA PRO A 41 37.39 10.83 -37.17
C PRO A 41 35.98 10.54 -37.71
N ALA A 42 35.54 9.28 -37.76
CA ALA A 42 34.21 8.90 -38.20
C ALA A 42 33.50 8.05 -37.14
N THR A 43 32.58 8.67 -36.42
CA THR A 43 31.73 8.02 -35.42
C THR A 43 30.66 7.18 -36.13
N ILE A 44 30.88 5.86 -36.23
CA ILE A 44 29.86 4.92 -36.74
C ILE A 44 29.00 4.49 -35.55
N VAL A 45 27.81 5.10 -35.43
CA VAL A 45 26.77 4.61 -34.52
C VAL A 45 26.13 3.40 -35.18
N VAL A 46 26.51 2.19 -34.74
CA VAL A 46 25.80 0.96 -35.12
C VAL A 46 24.45 0.99 -34.40
N GLY A 47 23.43 1.55 -35.07
CA GLY A 47 22.05 1.34 -34.69
C GLY A 47 21.77 -0.16 -34.74
N GLN A 48 21.49 -0.78 -33.60
CA GLN A 48 20.92 -2.12 -33.59
C GLN A 48 19.49 -1.99 -34.11
N ASP A 49 19.31 -2.09 -35.42
CA ASP A 49 17.98 -2.36 -35.98
C ASP A 49 17.49 -3.69 -35.37
N PRO A 50 16.27 -3.75 -34.79
CA PRO A 50 15.73 -4.95 -34.16
C PRO A 50 15.43 -6.00 -35.23
N CYS A 51 16.46 -6.74 -35.66
CA CYS A 51 16.40 -7.46 -36.93
C CYS A 51 15.60 -8.77 -36.90
N CYS A 52 15.11 -9.23 -35.75
CA CYS A 52 14.22 -10.39 -35.71
C CYS A 52 13.22 -10.26 -34.55
N PRO A 53 11.89 -10.24 -34.81
CA PRO A 53 10.92 -10.45 -33.73
C PRO A 53 11.21 -11.83 -33.13
N LYS A 54 11.56 -11.88 -31.84
CA LYS A 54 11.72 -13.14 -31.10
C LYS A 54 10.34 -13.79 -30.98
N GLN A 55 9.94 -14.57 -31.98
CA GLN A 55 8.69 -15.34 -31.93
C GLN A 55 8.78 -16.33 -30.76
N THR A 56 7.80 -16.26 -29.87
CA THR A 56 7.74 -17.19 -28.74
C THR A 56 7.34 -18.58 -29.26
N LEU A 57 7.86 -19.65 -28.67
CA LEU A 57 7.56 -21.04 -29.06
C LEU A 57 6.05 -21.36 -29.28
N PRO A 58 5.10 -20.87 -28.44
CA PRO A 58 3.66 -21.06 -28.70
C PRO A 58 3.13 -20.29 -29.92
N GLU A 59 3.79 -19.20 -30.29
CA GLU A 59 3.49 -18.40 -31.48
C GLU A 59 4.02 -19.08 -32.74
N PHE A 60 5.19 -19.71 -32.65
CA PHE A 60 5.75 -20.57 -33.70
C PHE A 60 4.89 -21.82 -33.95
N LEU A 61 4.29 -22.39 -32.89
CA LEU A 61 3.37 -23.54 -32.99
C LEU A 61 1.94 -23.15 -33.40
N GLY A 62 1.65 -21.85 -33.61
CA GLY A 62 0.30 -21.37 -33.98
C GLY A 62 -0.77 -21.57 -32.91
N ILE A 63 -0.39 -21.93 -31.68
CA ILE A 63 -1.32 -22.22 -30.58
C ILE A 63 -2.01 -20.93 -30.11
N THR A 64 -1.30 -19.79 -30.17
CA THR A 64 -1.88 -18.46 -29.87
C THR A 64 -3.05 -18.11 -30.79
N GLY A 65 -2.97 -18.46 -32.08
CA GLY A 65 -4.06 -18.29 -33.04
C GLY A 65 -5.29 -19.15 -32.72
N LEU A 66 -5.08 -20.36 -32.19
CA LEU A 66 -6.17 -21.28 -31.82
C LEU A 66 -7.00 -20.74 -30.64
N PHE A 67 -6.35 -20.17 -29.62
CA PHE A 67 -7.05 -19.57 -28.48
C PHE A 67 -7.78 -18.27 -28.83
N GLN A 68 -7.17 -17.42 -29.68
CA GLN A 68 -7.84 -16.20 -30.16
C GLN A 68 -9.06 -16.53 -31.04
N ALA A 69 -8.93 -17.49 -31.96
CA ALA A 69 -10.05 -17.95 -32.78
C ALA A 69 -11.15 -18.62 -31.93
N GLY A 70 -10.77 -19.40 -30.92
CA GLY A 70 -11.69 -20.00 -29.96
C GLY A 70 -12.47 -18.96 -29.16
N GLY A 71 -11.80 -17.92 -28.66
CA GLY A 71 -12.44 -16.82 -27.94
C GLY A 71 -13.52 -16.10 -28.76
N ALA A 72 -13.23 -15.81 -30.03
CA ALA A 72 -14.17 -15.19 -30.97
C ALA A 72 -15.37 -16.08 -31.31
N LEU A 73 -15.15 -17.40 -31.44
CA LEU A 73 -16.22 -18.37 -31.68
C LEU A 73 -17.15 -18.46 -30.47
N VAL A 74 -16.59 -18.53 -29.25
CA VAL A 74 -17.36 -18.56 -28.01
C VAL A 74 -18.19 -17.30 -27.84
N THR A 75 -17.63 -16.11 -28.11
CA THR A 75 -18.41 -14.87 -28.06
C THR A 75 -19.56 -14.88 -29.07
N ARG A 76 -19.33 -15.31 -30.32
CA ARG A 76 -20.39 -15.44 -31.33
C ARG A 76 -21.49 -16.42 -30.93
N ILE A 77 -21.13 -17.57 -30.37
CA ILE A 77 -22.06 -18.59 -29.88
C ILE A 77 -22.90 -18.00 -28.74
N ARG A 78 -22.26 -17.30 -27.79
CA ARG A 78 -22.95 -16.61 -26.69
C ARG A 78 -23.90 -15.52 -27.18
N SER A 79 -23.49 -14.69 -28.13
CA SER A 79 -24.33 -13.66 -28.75
C SER A 79 -25.53 -14.25 -29.49
N ARG A 80 -25.39 -15.43 -30.12
CA ARG A 80 -26.53 -16.12 -30.75
C ARG A 80 -27.46 -16.81 -29.75
N LEU A 81 -26.92 -17.34 -28.65
CA LEU A 81 -27.71 -17.98 -27.60
C LEU A 81 -28.42 -16.98 -26.69
N GLY A 82 -27.94 -15.73 -26.60
CA GLY A 82 -28.58 -14.65 -25.83
C GLY A 82 -30.04 -14.40 -26.22
N MET A 83 -30.39 -14.52 -27.51
CA MET A 83 -31.79 -14.40 -27.97
C MET A 83 -32.71 -15.51 -27.44
N ARG A 84 -32.17 -16.64 -27.02
CA ARG A 84 -32.92 -17.80 -26.50
C ARG A 84 -32.94 -17.82 -24.96
N PHE A 85 -31.93 -17.22 -24.33
CA PHE A 85 -31.77 -17.15 -22.89
C PHE A 85 -31.43 -15.71 -22.48
N PRO A 86 -32.41 -14.89 -22.08
CA PRO A 86 -32.20 -13.47 -21.76
C PRO A 86 -31.19 -13.21 -20.62
N GLY A 87 -30.78 -14.23 -19.86
CA GLY A 87 -29.69 -14.15 -18.87
C GLY A 87 -28.29 -14.45 -19.40
N LEU A 88 -28.14 -14.84 -20.68
CA LEU A 88 -26.85 -15.15 -21.34
C LEU A 88 -26.33 -14.02 -22.25
N GLU A 89 -27.07 -12.93 -22.37
CA GLU A 89 -26.55 -11.72 -23.02
C GLU A 89 -25.24 -11.34 -22.35
N GLY A 90 -24.24 -11.01 -23.17
CA GLY A 90 -22.92 -10.62 -22.67
C GLY A 90 -23.07 -9.36 -21.85
N ARG A 91 -23.20 -9.50 -20.52
CA ARG A 91 -22.94 -8.38 -19.61
C ARG A 91 -21.58 -7.83 -20.02
N PRO A 92 -21.44 -6.51 -20.19
CA PRO A 92 -20.14 -5.93 -20.49
C PRO A 92 -19.15 -6.50 -19.49
N PRO A 93 -17.97 -6.98 -19.95
CA PRO A 93 -17.01 -7.62 -19.07
C PRO A 93 -16.77 -6.65 -17.90
N VAL A 94 -16.95 -7.15 -16.68
CA VAL A 94 -16.63 -6.35 -15.49
C VAL A 94 -15.12 -6.19 -15.51
N LEU A 95 -14.67 -5.02 -15.97
CA LEU A 95 -13.26 -4.68 -15.99
C LEU A 95 -12.75 -4.66 -14.55
N PRO A 96 -11.50 -5.11 -14.30
CA PRO A 96 -10.92 -4.98 -12.98
C PRO A 96 -10.90 -3.49 -12.59
N ILE A 97 -11.14 -3.17 -11.33
CA ILE A 97 -11.20 -1.77 -10.84
C ILE A 97 -9.91 -1.00 -11.16
N THR A 98 -8.79 -1.70 -11.35
CA THR A 98 -7.47 -1.16 -11.71
C THR A 98 -7.29 -0.83 -13.19
N ASP A 99 -8.27 -1.14 -14.04
CA ASP A 99 -8.18 -0.83 -15.47
C ASP A 99 -8.18 0.70 -15.68
N PRO A 100 -7.22 1.28 -16.42
CA PRO A 100 -7.21 2.71 -16.71
C PRO A 100 -8.52 3.20 -17.35
N ALA A 101 -9.26 2.34 -18.06
CA ALA A 101 -10.55 2.70 -18.63
C ALA A 101 -11.63 3.05 -17.57
N ASN A 102 -11.46 2.63 -16.31
CA ASN A 102 -12.40 2.97 -15.23
C ASN A 102 -12.18 4.37 -14.66
N LEU A 103 -11.00 4.97 -14.85
CA LEU A 103 -10.73 6.36 -14.45
C LEU A 103 -11.60 7.34 -15.27
N ASP A 104 -11.79 7.04 -16.55
CA ASP A 104 -12.62 7.83 -17.47
C ASP A 104 -14.11 7.43 -17.44
N SER A 105 -14.54 6.64 -16.45
CA SER A 105 -15.92 6.17 -16.40
C SER A 105 -16.89 7.33 -16.08
N PRO A 106 -18.08 7.37 -16.72
CA PRO A 106 -19.06 8.44 -16.49
C PRO A 106 -19.73 8.35 -15.11
N ASN A 107 -19.50 7.28 -14.35
CA ASN A 107 -20.04 7.10 -13.00
C ASN A 107 -19.02 7.55 -11.96
N PRO A 108 -19.29 8.62 -11.18
CA PRO A 108 -18.34 9.15 -10.20
C PRO A 108 -17.95 8.14 -9.11
N ALA A 109 -18.80 7.15 -8.82
CA ALA A 109 -18.45 6.11 -7.86
C ALA A 109 -17.37 5.14 -8.37
N VAL A 110 -17.35 4.88 -9.69
CA VAL A 110 -16.38 3.95 -10.30
C VAL A 110 -15.05 4.62 -10.52
N SER A 111 -15.02 5.88 -10.96
CA SER A 111 -13.77 6.66 -11.08
C SER A 111 -13.11 6.84 -9.72
N ALA A 112 -13.87 7.23 -8.68
CA ALA A 112 -13.33 7.36 -7.32
C ALA A 112 -12.81 6.02 -6.76
N ALA A 113 -13.52 4.91 -6.99
CA ALA A 113 -13.04 3.59 -6.59
C ALA A 113 -11.76 3.17 -7.34
N ALA A 114 -11.67 3.49 -8.64
CA ALA A 114 -10.48 3.22 -9.45
C ALA A 114 -9.28 4.05 -8.98
N GLU A 115 -9.48 5.33 -8.65
CA GLU A 115 -8.44 6.21 -8.09
C GLU A 115 -7.95 5.73 -6.71
N ILE A 116 -8.86 5.39 -5.79
CA ILE A 116 -8.50 4.86 -4.48
C ILE A 116 -7.72 3.56 -4.63
N LYS A 117 -8.19 2.66 -5.50
CA LYS A 117 -7.50 1.39 -5.74
C LYS A 117 -6.12 1.60 -6.36
N ALA A 118 -5.97 2.54 -7.30
CA ALA A 118 -4.68 2.88 -7.87
C ALA A 118 -3.72 3.42 -6.80
N GLN A 119 -4.21 4.21 -5.85
CA GLN A 119 -3.41 4.71 -4.72
C GLN A 119 -3.01 3.58 -3.74
N GLU A 120 -3.92 2.65 -3.44
CA GLU A 120 -3.65 1.47 -2.62
C GLU A 120 -2.65 0.51 -3.28
N ASP A 121 -2.81 0.23 -4.57
CA ASP A 121 -1.90 -0.64 -5.32
C ASP A 121 -0.50 0.00 -5.47
N ALA A 122 -0.42 1.35 -5.45
CA ALA A 122 0.84 2.08 -5.39
C ALA A 122 1.52 2.04 -4.00
N ALA A 123 0.82 1.62 -2.94
CA ALA A 123 1.36 1.62 -1.57
C ALA A 123 2.64 0.78 -1.45
N ASP A 124 2.70 -0.39 -2.11
CA ASP A 124 3.89 -1.24 -2.09
C ASP A 124 5.11 -0.56 -2.73
N GLN A 125 4.88 0.21 -3.80
CA GLN A 125 5.94 0.98 -4.46
C GLN A 125 6.37 2.16 -3.58
N LYS A 126 5.41 2.87 -2.97
CA LYS A 126 5.68 3.93 -2.00
C LYS A 126 6.50 3.42 -0.82
N ILE A 127 6.15 2.27 -0.24
CA ILE A 127 6.90 1.65 0.87
C ILE A 127 8.34 1.32 0.44
N LYS A 128 8.53 0.73 -0.74
CA LYS A 128 9.88 0.45 -1.27
C LYS A 128 10.69 1.74 -1.46
N GLY A 129 10.06 2.79 -2.00
CA GLY A 129 10.65 4.11 -2.15
C GLY A 129 11.06 4.72 -0.81
N LEU A 130 10.16 4.76 0.18
CA LEU A 130 10.42 5.29 1.52
C LEU A 130 11.53 4.53 2.23
N ARG A 131 11.57 3.19 2.11
CA ARG A 131 12.66 2.38 2.66
C ARG A 131 14.00 2.74 2.03
N TYR A 132 14.04 2.94 0.72
CA TYR A 132 15.25 3.37 0.02
C TYR A 132 15.67 4.79 0.46
N LEU A 133 14.75 5.75 0.48
CA LEU A 133 14.98 7.11 0.97
C LEU A 133 15.52 7.14 2.41
N ALA A 134 15.00 6.27 3.28
CA ALA A 134 15.50 6.12 4.65
C ALA A 134 16.95 5.61 4.72
N THR A 135 17.43 4.84 3.74
CA THR A 135 18.84 4.41 3.69
C THR A 135 19.78 5.55 3.27
N ILE A 136 19.28 6.49 2.47
CA ILE A 136 20.04 7.68 2.05
C ILE A 136 20.11 8.70 3.20
N GLY A 137 18.98 8.95 3.87
CA GLY A 137 18.83 9.98 4.92
C GLY A 137 18.68 11.40 4.37
N CYS A 138 18.34 12.37 5.24
CA CYS A 138 18.04 13.77 4.91
C CYS A 138 19.31 14.64 4.81
N GLY A 139 20.37 14.07 4.26
CA GLY A 139 21.64 14.76 4.10
C GLY A 139 21.59 15.85 3.03
N GLY A 140 22.50 16.81 3.11
CA GLY A 140 22.58 17.92 2.13
C GLY A 140 22.79 17.51 0.67
N CYS A 141 23.11 16.24 0.40
CA CYS A 141 23.20 15.70 -0.97
C CYS A 141 21.84 15.62 -1.68
N TYR A 142 20.75 15.42 -0.95
CA TYR A 142 19.40 15.23 -1.51
C TYR A 142 18.34 15.92 -0.63
N PRO A 143 18.13 17.23 -0.79
CA PRO A 143 17.21 18.00 0.06
C PRO A 143 15.75 17.54 -0.07
N ASP A 144 15.39 16.90 -1.18
CA ASP A 144 14.02 16.43 -1.45
C ASP A 144 13.64 15.19 -0.62
N VAL A 145 14.62 14.48 -0.03
CA VAL A 145 14.38 13.28 0.78
C VAL A 145 13.52 13.61 2.00
N GLU A 146 13.79 14.74 2.64
CA GLU A 146 13.02 15.18 3.81
C GLU A 146 11.55 15.42 3.43
N GLN A 147 11.30 16.14 2.34
CA GLN A 147 9.95 16.44 1.86
C GLN A 147 9.20 15.17 1.46
N ALA A 148 9.88 14.20 0.83
CA ALA A 148 9.29 12.92 0.48
C ALA A 148 8.91 12.08 1.71
N LEU A 149 9.74 12.07 2.76
CA LEU A 149 9.41 11.40 4.03
C LEU A 149 8.25 12.09 4.76
N LEU A 150 8.20 13.42 4.75
CA LEU A 150 7.08 14.19 5.30
C LEU A 150 5.79 13.91 4.55
N ALA A 151 5.81 13.91 3.21
CA ALA A 151 4.66 13.55 2.39
C ALA A 151 4.19 12.10 2.66
N GLY A 152 5.12 11.19 2.96
CA GLY A 152 4.79 9.83 3.36
C GLY A 152 4.03 9.74 4.70
N LEU A 153 4.24 10.68 5.64
CA LEU A 153 3.47 10.77 6.88
C LEU A 153 2.02 11.25 6.65
N ASP A 154 1.74 11.89 5.52
CA ASP A 154 0.41 12.37 5.15
C ASP A 154 -0.33 11.42 4.18
N ASP A 155 0.26 10.25 3.89
CA ASP A 155 -0.36 9.27 2.98
C ASP A 155 -1.62 8.64 3.59
N CYS A 156 -2.58 8.28 2.75
CA CYS A 156 -3.83 7.64 3.19
C CYS A 156 -3.65 6.23 3.75
N THR A 157 -2.66 5.50 3.24
CA THR A 157 -2.40 4.12 3.64
C THR A 157 -1.54 4.10 4.91
N GLU A 158 -2.07 3.46 5.97
CA GLU A 158 -1.38 3.35 7.26
C GLU A 158 0.03 2.75 7.15
N ALA A 159 0.21 1.74 6.27
CA ALA A 159 1.50 1.10 6.06
C ALA A 159 2.55 2.06 5.50
N VAL A 160 2.14 2.98 4.62
CA VAL A 160 3.02 4.01 4.05
C VAL A 160 3.41 5.02 5.13
N ARG A 161 2.43 5.52 5.93
CA ARG A 161 2.70 6.41 7.07
C ARG A 161 3.63 5.79 8.10
N TYR A 162 3.40 4.52 8.44
CA TYR A 162 4.26 3.78 9.37
C TYR A 162 5.69 3.66 8.86
N GLU A 163 5.88 3.34 7.58
CA GLU A 163 7.21 3.21 6.98
C GLU A 163 7.92 4.56 6.87
N ALA A 164 7.19 5.65 6.60
CA ALA A 164 7.74 7.01 6.67
C ALA A 164 8.24 7.34 8.08
N ALA A 165 7.43 7.11 9.12
CA ALA A 165 7.83 7.32 10.51
C ALA A 165 9.01 6.42 10.94
N SER A 166 9.01 5.17 10.50
CA SER A 166 10.10 4.21 10.72
C SER A 166 11.39 4.66 10.04
N GLY A 167 11.29 5.18 8.82
CA GLY A 167 12.42 5.76 8.07
C GLY A 167 13.04 6.95 8.79
N LEU A 168 12.21 7.90 9.24
CA LEU A 168 12.66 9.04 10.04
C LEU A 168 13.32 8.61 11.35
N ARG A 169 12.80 7.59 12.04
CA ARG A 169 13.44 7.04 13.24
C ARG A 169 14.85 6.52 12.97
N ARG A 170 15.04 5.78 11.88
CA ARG A 170 16.37 5.27 11.50
C ARG A 170 17.32 6.43 11.20
N ALA A 171 16.87 7.40 10.42
CA ALA A 171 17.67 8.55 10.02
C ALA A 171 17.87 9.60 11.14
N ALA A 172 17.15 9.48 12.25
CA ALA A 172 17.40 10.24 13.48
C ALA A 172 18.52 9.61 14.34
N GLY A 173 18.73 8.30 14.24
CA GLY A 173 19.76 7.59 14.99
C GLY A 173 21.16 7.81 14.43
N ASP A 174 21.27 7.66 13.10
CA ASP A 174 22.55 7.59 12.40
C ASP A 174 22.81 8.83 11.54
N PRO A 175 24.06 9.33 11.47
CA PRO A 175 24.41 10.40 10.53
C PRO A 175 24.26 9.90 9.09
N CYS A 176 23.96 10.81 8.16
CA CYS A 176 23.83 10.45 6.75
C CYS A 176 25.11 9.76 6.24
N HIS A 177 24.95 8.64 5.54
CA HIS A 177 26.07 7.83 5.06
C HIS A 177 27.02 8.61 4.14
N PHE A 178 26.47 9.49 3.30
CA PHE A 178 27.23 10.19 2.26
C PHE A 178 27.87 11.49 2.74
N CYS A 179 27.11 12.36 3.40
CA CYS A 179 27.60 13.69 3.77
C CYS A 179 27.98 13.83 5.25
N ARG A 180 27.74 12.82 6.09
CA ARG A 180 27.99 12.84 7.56
C ARG A 180 27.39 14.07 8.26
N SER A 181 26.43 14.74 7.62
CA SER A 181 25.77 15.91 8.15
C SER A 181 24.74 15.52 9.22
N ASP A 182 24.16 16.55 9.82
CA ASP A 182 23.12 16.43 10.83
C ASP A 182 21.99 15.47 10.40
N LYS A 183 21.41 14.84 11.42
CA LYS A 183 20.33 13.84 11.35
C LYS A 183 19.08 14.41 10.65
N CYS A 184 18.16 13.53 10.22
CA CYS A 184 16.81 13.90 9.74
C CYS A 184 15.94 14.53 10.85
N CYS A 185 16.36 15.64 11.44
CA CYS A 185 15.76 16.23 12.63
C CYS A 185 15.55 17.73 12.47
N SER A 186 15.19 18.15 11.26
CA SER A 186 14.79 19.53 10.99
C SER A 186 13.61 19.94 11.89
N PRO A 187 13.43 21.23 12.18
CA PRO A 187 12.28 21.71 12.95
C PRO A 187 10.94 21.42 12.27
N ALA A 188 10.92 21.24 10.94
CA ALA A 188 9.72 20.82 10.21
C ALA A 188 9.37 19.36 10.52
N VAL A 189 10.37 18.47 10.48
CA VAL A 189 10.23 17.05 10.85
C VAL A 189 9.78 16.89 12.29
N GLN A 190 10.40 17.60 13.23
CA GLN A 190 10.02 17.52 14.65
C GLN A 190 8.57 17.96 14.88
N ARG A 191 8.15 19.06 14.25
CA ARG A 191 6.77 19.56 14.38
C ARG A 191 5.75 18.57 13.81
N LYS A 192 6.03 18.01 12.63
CA LYS A 192 5.13 17.04 12.00
C LYS A 192 5.06 15.75 12.81
N LEU A 193 6.18 15.25 13.30
CA LEU A 193 6.19 14.08 14.16
C LEU A 193 5.46 14.35 15.49
N GLN A 194 5.54 15.56 16.04
CA GLN A 194 4.80 15.94 17.26
C GLN A 194 3.29 15.97 17.02
N GLU A 195 2.85 16.50 15.88
CA GLU A 195 1.46 16.44 15.43
C GLU A 195 0.98 14.99 15.25
N VAL A 196 1.75 14.14 14.57
CA VAL A 196 1.39 12.71 14.38
C VAL A 196 1.39 11.96 15.73
N ALA A 197 2.34 12.24 16.61
CA ALA A 197 2.50 11.53 17.88
C ALA A 197 1.46 11.94 18.93
N TYR A 198 1.15 13.24 19.03
CA TYR A 198 0.42 13.84 20.14
C TYR A 198 -0.70 14.78 19.71
N GLY A 199 -0.80 15.10 18.43
CA GLY A 199 -1.88 15.92 17.90
C GLY A 199 -3.22 15.29 18.21
N ALA A 200 -4.15 16.14 18.62
CA ALA A 200 -5.54 15.81 18.82
C ALA A 200 -6.38 16.90 18.17
N ASP A 201 -7.49 16.50 17.57
CA ASP A 201 -8.46 17.43 17.02
C ASP A 201 -9.15 18.18 18.17
N ASP A 202 -9.11 19.51 18.15
CA ASP A 202 -9.69 20.34 19.22
C ASP A 202 -11.18 20.10 19.44
N PHE A 203 -11.90 19.72 18.38
CA PHE A 203 -13.35 19.54 18.40
C PHE A 203 -13.78 18.17 18.93
N THR A 204 -13.05 17.11 18.59
CA THR A 204 -13.44 15.73 18.93
C THR A 204 -12.62 15.16 20.08
N GLY A 205 -11.46 15.76 20.38
CA GLY A 205 -10.47 15.20 21.29
C GLY A 205 -9.83 13.90 20.78
N CYS A 206 -10.14 13.48 19.55
CA CYS A 206 -9.56 12.29 18.94
C CYS A 206 -8.13 12.58 18.49
N PRO A 207 -7.22 11.58 18.55
CA PRO A 207 -5.88 11.75 18.03
C PRO A 207 -5.90 12.01 16.52
N THR A 208 -5.06 12.94 16.04
CA THR A 208 -4.96 13.30 14.62
C THR A 208 -4.54 12.11 13.77
N GLU A 209 -3.58 11.30 14.24
CA GLU A 209 -3.23 10.04 13.62
C GLU A 209 -4.10 8.90 14.19
N PRO A 210 -4.94 8.23 13.38
CA PRO A 210 -5.84 7.20 13.86
C PRO A 210 -5.09 5.94 14.33
N SER A 211 -3.97 5.58 13.71
CA SER A 211 -3.24 4.35 14.06
C SER A 211 -2.33 4.54 15.27
N ALA A 212 -2.62 3.80 16.35
CA ALA A 212 -1.77 3.72 17.53
C ALA A 212 -0.33 3.30 17.21
N ARG A 213 -0.18 2.40 16.22
CA ARG A 213 1.12 1.91 15.75
C ARG A 213 1.96 3.04 15.12
N VAL A 214 1.34 3.87 14.28
CA VAL A 214 2.01 5.04 13.67
C VAL A 214 2.36 6.08 14.74
N ARG A 215 1.42 6.40 15.65
CA ARG A 215 1.68 7.31 16.78
C ARG A 215 2.87 6.87 17.63
N ARG A 216 2.94 5.58 17.95
CA ARG A 216 4.07 5.00 18.71
C ARG A 216 5.38 5.15 17.95
N MET A 217 5.40 4.89 16.64
CA MET A 217 6.63 5.03 15.84
C MET A 217 7.07 6.50 15.74
N ALA A 218 6.14 7.44 15.59
CA ALA A 218 6.42 8.87 15.57
C ALA A 218 7.06 9.35 16.89
N ARG A 219 6.57 8.88 18.05
CA ARG A 219 7.19 9.15 19.36
C ARG A 219 8.64 8.66 19.43
N LEU A 220 8.90 7.46 18.92
CA LEU A 220 10.27 6.91 18.88
C LEU A 220 11.18 7.70 17.94
N ALA A 221 10.66 8.19 16.81
CA ALA A 221 11.41 9.06 15.90
C ALA A 221 11.75 10.41 16.56
N LEU A 222 10.78 11.05 17.25
CA LEU A 222 11.01 12.28 18.02
C LEU A 222 12.09 12.12 19.09
N ALA A 223 12.04 11.01 19.84
CA ALA A 223 13.05 10.72 20.86
C ALA A 223 14.46 10.60 20.24
N GLY A 224 14.57 9.99 19.06
CA GLY A 224 15.83 9.94 18.31
C GLY A 224 16.35 11.31 17.88
N CYS A 225 15.46 12.28 17.66
CA CYS A 225 15.80 13.66 17.34
C CYS A 225 16.12 14.54 18.55
N GLY A 226 16.07 14.00 19.77
CA GLY A 226 16.27 14.79 21.00
C GLY A 226 15.11 15.76 21.28
N GLY A 227 13.94 15.53 20.70
CA GLY A 227 12.74 16.31 20.99
C GLY A 227 12.31 16.14 22.45
N PRO A 228 11.57 17.11 23.03
CA PRO A 228 11.06 16.99 24.38
C PRO A 228 10.18 15.74 24.47
N ILE A 229 10.60 14.78 25.29
CA ILE A 229 9.78 13.63 25.62
C ILE A 229 8.66 14.19 26.51
N ALA A 230 7.50 14.48 25.92
CA ALA A 230 6.33 14.81 26.70
C ALA A 230 6.05 13.59 27.60
N GLU A 231 6.30 13.75 28.90
CA GLU A 231 5.95 12.80 29.95
C GLU A 231 4.43 12.73 30.03
N ARG A 232 3.82 12.01 29.08
CA ARG A 232 2.46 11.52 29.26
C ARG A 232 2.53 10.13 29.86
N PRO A 233 1.62 9.78 30.79
CA PRO A 233 1.47 8.40 31.22
C PRO A 233 1.25 7.57 29.96
N MET A 234 2.16 6.63 29.70
CA MET A 234 2.05 5.78 28.52
C MET A 234 0.66 5.14 28.57
N PRO A 235 -0.17 5.30 27.52
CA PRO A 235 -1.36 4.49 27.40
C PRO A 235 -0.92 3.04 27.48
N LEU A 236 -1.52 2.28 28.40
CA LEU A 236 -1.23 0.87 28.63
C LEU A 236 -1.76 0.07 27.42
N GLU A 237 -1.10 0.21 26.27
CA GLU A 237 -1.41 -0.53 25.04
C GLU A 237 -0.73 -1.90 25.10
N GLY A 238 -1.23 -2.74 25.98
CA GLY A 238 -1.09 -4.19 25.94
C GLY A 238 -2.48 -4.81 26.11
N PRO A 239 -2.74 -6.04 25.62
CA PRO A 239 -3.86 -6.82 26.15
C PRO A 239 -3.65 -6.84 27.66
N GLY A 240 -4.53 -6.16 28.41
CA GLY A 240 -4.38 -6.07 29.86
C GLY A 240 -4.22 -7.49 30.39
N ASP A 241 -3.12 -7.76 31.10
CA ASP A 241 -2.99 -9.03 31.80
C ASP A 241 -4.26 -9.19 32.64
N PRO A 242 -5.08 -10.23 32.38
CA PRO A 242 -6.33 -10.42 33.12
C PRO A 242 -6.08 -10.71 34.62
N ASP A 243 -4.82 -10.86 35.02
CA ASP A 243 -4.41 -11.36 36.34
C ASP A 243 -3.95 -10.27 37.32
N ILE A 244 -4.01 -8.97 36.96
CA ILE A 244 -3.78 -7.88 37.93
C ILE A 244 -5.13 -7.35 38.47
N PHE A 245 -5.95 -8.27 38.98
CA PHE A 245 -6.87 -7.95 40.08
C PHE A 245 -6.10 -8.19 41.37
N GLU A 246 -5.37 -7.16 41.80
CA GLU A 246 -4.66 -7.18 43.08
C GLU A 246 -5.68 -7.22 44.22
N ASP A 247 -5.51 -8.21 45.06
CA ASP A 247 -6.36 -8.62 46.18
C ASP A 247 -6.84 -7.47 47.07
N ALA A 248 -8.16 -7.27 47.09
CA ALA A 248 -8.87 -6.65 48.22
C ALA A 248 -9.69 -7.71 48.97
N ALA A 249 -8.97 -8.56 49.72
CA ALA A 249 -9.39 -9.26 50.95
C ALA A 249 -10.46 -10.40 50.86
N PRO A 250 -10.56 -11.28 51.87
CA PRO A 250 -10.53 -12.73 51.65
C PRO A 250 -11.86 -13.45 51.92
N THR A 251 -11.88 -14.76 51.65
CA THR A 251 -12.85 -15.77 52.12
C THR A 251 -14.03 -16.00 51.18
N THR A 252 -14.02 -17.08 50.42
CA THR A 252 -14.58 -18.39 50.83
C THR A 252 -14.28 -19.40 49.72
N ALA A 253 -13.65 -20.51 50.10
CA ALA A 253 -13.40 -21.64 49.21
C ALA A 253 -14.72 -22.24 48.72
N LEU A 254 -14.84 -22.43 47.41
CA LEU A 254 -15.68 -23.48 46.85
C LEU A 254 -14.95 -24.08 45.65
N GLU A 255 -14.48 -25.29 45.89
CA GLU A 255 -13.89 -26.20 44.93
C GLU A 255 -14.84 -26.39 43.74
N PHE A 256 -14.32 -26.26 42.51
CA PHE A 256 -14.84 -27.04 41.40
C PHE A 256 -13.69 -27.53 40.52
N THR A 257 -13.31 -28.77 40.81
CA THR A 257 -12.67 -29.72 39.89
C THR A 257 -13.54 -29.87 38.64
N THR A 258 -13.00 -29.68 37.44
CA THR A 258 -12.95 -30.69 36.37
C THR A 258 -12.26 -30.18 35.10
N THR A 259 -11.52 -31.11 34.50
CA THR A 259 -10.59 -31.06 33.38
C THR A 259 -11.32 -31.03 32.00
N PRO A 260 -10.59 -31.03 30.85
CA PRO A 260 -10.95 -30.31 29.64
C PRO A 260 -11.78 -31.14 28.65
N THR A 261 -12.57 -30.50 27.80
CA THR A 261 -12.97 -31.05 26.50
C THR A 261 -13.28 -29.89 25.55
N SER A 262 -12.43 -29.69 24.55
CA SER A 262 -12.68 -28.80 23.43
C SER A 262 -13.27 -29.60 22.28
N PRO A 263 -14.58 -29.44 21.96
CA PRO A 263 -15.10 -29.87 20.67
C PRO A 263 -14.92 -28.73 19.67
N SER A 264 -14.03 -28.95 18.69
CA SER A 264 -13.98 -28.18 17.46
C SER A 264 -15.33 -28.31 16.73
N ARG A 265 -16.20 -27.32 16.91
CA ARG A 265 -17.48 -27.19 16.21
C ARG A 265 -17.25 -26.26 15.02
N ALA A 266 -17.15 -26.86 13.83
CA ALA A 266 -17.26 -26.14 12.58
C ALA A 266 -18.66 -25.54 12.49
N THR A 267 -18.77 -24.24 12.79
CA THR A 267 -19.98 -23.46 12.52
C THR A 267 -20.05 -23.25 11.01
N ALA A 268 -21.01 -23.92 10.37
CA ALA A 268 -21.41 -23.62 9.02
C ALA A 268 -21.86 -22.16 8.95
N ILE A 269 -21.16 -21.35 8.15
CA ILE A 269 -21.58 -19.99 7.82
C ILE A 269 -22.91 -20.14 7.06
N PRO A 270 -24.04 -19.59 7.56
CA PRO A 270 -25.28 -19.64 6.81
C PRO A 270 -25.10 -18.87 5.51
N ALA A 271 -25.64 -19.43 4.43
CA ALA A 271 -25.68 -18.77 3.12
C ALA A 271 -26.31 -17.38 3.29
N VAL A 272 -25.53 -16.35 2.98
CA VAL A 272 -26.01 -14.97 2.89
C VAL A 272 -26.99 -14.94 1.73
N ASP A 273 -28.28 -14.83 2.06
CA ASP A 273 -29.36 -14.60 1.10
C ASP A 273 -29.21 -13.17 0.58
N TRP A 274 -28.66 -13.04 -0.63
CA TRP A 274 -28.55 -11.76 -1.32
C TRP A 274 -29.94 -11.34 -1.81
N GLN A 275 -30.73 -10.74 -0.93
CA GLN A 275 -31.95 -10.07 -1.35
C GLN A 275 -31.57 -8.86 -2.24
N PRO A 276 -32.15 -8.73 -3.45
CA PRO A 276 -31.94 -7.57 -4.29
C PRO A 276 -32.52 -6.35 -3.58
N LEU A 277 -31.64 -5.45 -3.14
CA LEU A 277 -32.04 -4.17 -2.55
C LEU A 277 -32.85 -3.39 -3.60
N THR A 278 -34.11 -3.15 -3.28
CA THR A 278 -34.95 -2.23 -4.03
C THR A 278 -34.40 -0.79 -3.89
N PRO A 279 -34.45 0.02 -4.96
CA PRO A 279 -33.89 1.37 -4.96
C PRO A 279 -34.86 2.31 -4.24
N THR A 280 -34.85 2.28 -2.92
CA THR A 280 -35.55 3.27 -2.10
C THR A 280 -34.50 4.09 -1.36
N HIS A 281 -34.21 5.26 -1.94
CA HIS A 281 -33.71 6.46 -1.27
C HIS A 281 -32.56 6.21 -0.26
N LEU A 282 -31.41 5.75 -0.77
CA LEU A 282 -30.13 5.83 -0.06
C LEU A 282 -29.71 7.31 0.02
N SER A 283 -30.26 8.04 1.00
CA SER A 283 -29.54 9.20 1.53
C SER A 283 -28.41 8.62 2.37
N SER A 284 -27.26 8.41 1.73
CA SER A 284 -26.04 7.99 2.41
C SER A 284 -25.80 8.90 3.63
N PRO A 285 -25.54 8.36 4.83
CA PRO A 285 -24.93 9.18 5.87
C PRO A 285 -23.62 9.74 5.31
N PRO A 286 -23.22 10.97 5.66
CA PRO A 286 -21.92 11.46 5.24
C PRO A 286 -20.87 10.51 5.84
N HIS A 287 -20.27 9.67 4.99
CA HIS A 287 -18.94 9.19 5.27
C HIS A 287 -18.13 10.45 5.51
N THR A 288 -17.71 10.69 6.75
CA THR A 288 -16.65 11.65 7.00
C THR A 288 -15.48 11.08 6.21
N PRO A 289 -15.08 11.67 5.07
CA PRO A 289 -13.85 11.22 4.43
C PRO A 289 -12.75 11.31 5.48
N CYS A 290 -11.74 10.45 5.41
CA CYS A 290 -10.47 10.75 6.08
C CYS A 290 -10.13 12.20 5.69
N ARG A 291 -10.39 13.15 6.60
CA ARG A 291 -10.35 14.58 6.28
C ARG A 291 -8.91 15.03 6.02
N SER A 292 -7.96 14.16 6.37
CA SER A 292 -6.52 14.23 6.13
C SER A 292 -6.07 13.68 4.76
N CYS A 293 -6.95 13.04 3.98
CA CYS A 293 -6.61 12.44 2.69
C CYS A 293 -6.99 13.28 1.46
N ALA A 294 -7.74 14.37 1.66
CA ALA A 294 -7.93 15.31 0.58
C ALA A 294 -6.55 15.89 0.23
N PRO A 295 -6.06 15.77 -1.01
CA PRO A 295 -4.83 16.43 -1.41
C PRO A 295 -5.04 17.91 -1.13
N THR A 296 -4.33 18.43 -0.14
CA THR A 296 -4.17 19.87 -0.04
C THR A 296 -3.41 20.24 -1.30
N ASN A 297 -4.10 20.82 -2.26
CA ASN A 297 -3.48 21.54 -3.37
C ASN A 297 -2.66 22.67 -2.75
N TYR A 298 -1.44 22.35 -2.29
CA TYR A 298 -0.42 23.29 -1.82
C TYR A 298 0.26 23.99 -3.01
N LEU A 299 -0.47 24.19 -4.10
CA LEU A 299 -0.05 24.94 -5.27
C LEU A 299 -0.50 26.40 -5.23
N GLU A 300 -1.16 26.84 -4.16
CA GLU A 300 -1.57 28.24 -4.03
C GLU A 300 -0.66 29.00 -3.05
N THR A 301 0.24 29.78 -3.65
CA THR A 301 0.97 30.93 -3.08
C THR A 301 2.02 30.62 -1.99
N MET A 302 3.19 30.14 -2.42
CA MET A 302 4.41 30.64 -1.77
C MET A 302 4.53 32.13 -2.09
N PRO A 303 4.62 33.04 -1.10
CA PRO A 303 5.00 34.41 -1.37
C PRO A 303 6.39 34.43 -2.03
N PRO A 304 6.63 35.32 -3.01
CA PRO A 304 7.94 35.43 -3.65
C PRO A 304 9.02 35.68 -2.59
N PRO A 305 10.26 35.19 -2.79
CA PRO A 305 11.35 35.46 -1.87
C PRO A 305 11.48 36.98 -1.68
N SER A 306 11.38 37.42 -0.43
CA SER A 306 11.61 38.80 -0.05
C SER A 306 12.99 39.22 -0.55
N ALA A 307 13.01 40.31 -1.33
CA ALA A 307 14.23 40.90 -1.85
C ALA A 307 15.25 41.12 -0.72
N PRO A 308 16.55 40.89 -0.96
CA PRO A 308 17.57 41.11 0.04
C PRO A 308 17.50 42.56 0.52
N ALA A 309 17.38 42.73 1.84
CA ALA A 309 17.41 44.03 2.49
C ALA A 309 18.66 44.79 2.00
N ALA A 310 18.44 45.95 1.39
CA ALA A 310 19.50 46.85 0.99
C ALA A 310 20.36 47.17 2.21
N ASN A 311 21.63 46.76 2.16
CA ASN A 311 22.63 47.15 3.14
C ASN A 311 22.67 48.69 3.21
N HIS A 312 22.20 49.24 4.33
CA HIS A 312 22.45 50.63 4.68
C HIS A 312 23.94 50.80 4.92
N TYR A 313 24.61 51.27 3.87
CA TYR A 313 25.96 51.80 3.92
C TYR A 313 25.95 53.03 4.84
N PHE A 314 26.52 52.91 6.03
CA PHE A 314 26.82 54.05 6.89
C PHE A 314 28.16 54.66 6.44
N PRO A 315 28.18 55.88 5.84
CA PRO A 315 29.42 56.61 5.68
C PRO A 315 29.84 57.19 7.04
N GLY A 316 31.13 57.08 7.34
CA GLY A 316 31.70 57.39 8.63
C GLY A 316 31.69 58.85 9.05
N ARG A 317 32.00 59.03 10.32
CA ARG A 317 32.78 60.15 10.88
C ARG A 317 33.69 59.60 11.95
#